data_AF-A0A662ALS3-F1
#
_entry.id   AF-A0A662ALS3-F1
#
_cell.length_a   1.000
_cell.length_b   1.000
_cell.length_c   1.000
_cell.angle_alpha   90.00
_cell.angle_beta   90.00
_cell.angle_gamma   90.00
#
_symmetry.space_group_name_H-M   'P 1'
#
loop_
_entity.id
_entity.type
_entity.pdbx_description
1 polymer ?
#
loop_
_entity_poly.entity_id
_entity_poly.type
_entity_poly.pdbx_seq_one_letter_code
_entity_poly.pdbx_strand_id
1 'polypeptide(L)'
;MEAPQIGEDTKVTLDLKTIGIIVGFVISLSTMWFTLQADIALAMEKPEPNISRTEYDLKDELIRQTIMDTQEDVDKILEDLGKIDERLYDIQKNR
;
A
#
# COMPACT_ATOMS: atom_id res chain seq x y z
N MET A 1 38.68 -37.54 -22.59
CA MET A 1 39.05 -37.85 -21.19
C MET A 1 37.75 -37.80 -20.40
N GLU A 2 37.25 -38.97 -20.01
CA GLU A 2 35.99 -39.08 -19.26
C GLU A 2 36.22 -38.69 -17.80
N ALA A 3 35.21 -38.07 -17.17
CA ALA A 3 35.30 -37.66 -15.78
C ALA A 3 35.44 -38.90 -14.88
N PRO A 4 36.36 -38.90 -13.89
CA PRO A 4 36.52 -40.04 -13.00
C PRO A 4 35.21 -40.31 -12.26
N GLN A 5 34.64 -41.49 -12.48
CA GLN A 5 33.41 -41.95 -11.83
C GLN A 5 33.70 -42.30 -10.37
N ILE A 6 33.05 -41.62 -9.43
CA ILE A 6 33.14 -41.90 -7.99
C ILE A 6 32.07 -42.93 -7.62
N GLY A 7 32.49 -44.14 -7.25
CA GLY A 7 31.62 -45.23 -6.76
C GLY A 7 31.62 -45.36 -5.23
N GLU A 8 30.76 -46.21 -4.68
CA GLU A 8 30.56 -46.39 -3.22
C GLU A 8 31.84 -46.81 -2.45
N ASP A 9 32.77 -47.52 -3.09
CA ASP A 9 34.03 -47.93 -2.48
C ASP A 9 35.14 -46.85 -2.51
N THR A 10 34.84 -45.67 -3.05
CA THR A 10 35.82 -44.58 -3.16
C THR A 10 36.05 -43.94 -1.79
N LYS A 11 37.20 -44.23 -1.18
CA LYS A 11 37.62 -43.57 0.07
C LYS A 11 38.02 -42.12 -0.21
N VAL A 12 37.07 -41.22 -0.04
CA VAL A 12 37.33 -39.78 -0.09
C VAL A 12 37.94 -39.34 1.24
N THR A 13 39.21 -38.97 1.24
CA THR A 13 39.86 -38.35 2.41
C THR A 13 39.53 -36.87 2.43
N LEU A 14 38.45 -36.49 3.12
CA LEU A 14 38.15 -35.07 3.36
C LEU A 14 39.05 -34.54 4.48
N ASP A 15 39.89 -33.56 4.17
CA ASP A 15 40.62 -32.81 5.18
C ASP A 15 39.65 -32.00 6.07
N LEU A 16 39.97 -31.91 7.37
CA LEU A 16 39.17 -31.17 8.36
C LEU A 16 38.94 -29.71 7.96
N LYS A 17 39.92 -29.11 7.26
CA LYS A 17 39.82 -27.76 6.70
C LYS A 17 38.71 -27.66 5.65
N THR A 18 38.59 -28.64 4.77
CA THR A 18 37.57 -28.70 3.72
C THR A 18 36.19 -28.92 4.31
N ILE A 19 36.07 -29.80 5.31
CA ILE A 19 34.83 -29.99 6.08
C ILE A 19 34.41 -28.68 6.77
N GLY A 20 35.35 -27.98 7.42
CA GLY A 20 35.07 -26.70 8.08
C GLY A 20 34.58 -25.62 7.12
N ILE A 21 35.12 -25.56 5.89
CA ILE A 21 34.66 -24.64 4.86
C ILE A 21 33.25 -25.00 4.39
N ILE A 22 32.96 -26.28 4.15
CA ILE A 22 31.63 -26.74 3.71
C ILE A 22 30.59 -26.45 4.79
N VAL A 23 30.91 -26.75 6.06
CA VAL A 23 30.01 -26.47 7.19
C VAL A 23 29.79 -24.96 7.34
N GLY A 24 30.83 -24.14 7.26
CA GLY A 24 30.71 -22.68 7.29
C GLY A 24 29.83 -22.13 6.15
N PHE A 25 29.96 -22.71 4.95
CA PHE A 25 29.14 -22.37 3.79
C PHE A 25 27.67 -22.76 3.97
N VAL A 26 27.39 -23.93 4.54
CA VAL A 26 26.02 -24.36 4.83
C VAL A 26 25.38 -23.47 5.91
N ILE A 27 26.15 -23.08 6.93
CA ILE A 27 25.68 -22.18 7.99
C ILE A 27 25.37 -20.79 7.42
N SER A 28 26.19 -20.25 6.52
CA SER A 28 25.93 -18.92 5.94
C SER A 28 24.66 -18.90 5.08
N LEU A 29 24.44 -19.92 4.24
CA LEU A 29 23.21 -20.07 3.46
C LEU A 29 21.98 -20.26 4.34
N SER A 30 22.09 -21.08 5.38
CA SER A 30 20.99 -21.31 6.32
C SER A 30 20.63 -20.03 7.07
N THR A 31 21.64 -19.27 7.52
CA THR A 31 21.43 -17.98 8.20
C THR A 31 20.71 -17.00 7.29
N MET A 32 21.15 -16.86 6.03
CA MET A 32 20.50 -15.98 5.05
C MET A 32 19.03 -16.37 4.78
N TRP A 33 18.75 -17.67 4.71
CA TRP A 33 17.38 -18.17 4.52
C TRP A 33 16.48 -17.80 5.70
N PHE A 34 16.95 -18.03 6.94
CA PHE A 34 16.17 -17.71 8.14
C PHE A 34 15.95 -16.21 8.34
N THR A 35 16.95 -15.38 8.03
CA THR A 35 16.79 -13.91 8.07
C THR A 35 15.76 -13.45 7.05
N LEU A 36 15.84 -13.95 5.81
CA LEU A 36 14.89 -13.58 4.76
C LEU A 36 13.47 -14.03 5.11
N GLN A 37 13.31 -15.23 5.67
CA GLN A 37 12.01 -15.73 6.12
C GLN A 37 11.41 -14.85 7.23
N ALA A 38 12.23 -14.39 8.19
CA ALA A 38 11.79 -13.49 9.25
C ALA A 38 11.36 -12.11 8.71
N ASP A 39 12.13 -11.56 7.78
CA ASP A 39 11.80 -10.28 7.13
C ASP A 39 10.51 -10.39 6.31
N ILE A 40 10.30 -11.50 5.60
CA ILE A 40 9.07 -11.77 4.86
C ILE A 40 7.87 -11.87 5.82
N ALA A 41 8.00 -12.59 6.94
CA ALA A 41 6.91 -12.71 7.91
C ALA A 41 6.50 -11.34 8.48
N LEU A 42 7.47 -10.48 8.80
CA LEU A 42 7.23 -9.12 9.26
C LEU A 42 6.62 -8.24 8.16
N ALA A 43 7.05 -8.39 6.92
CA ALA A 43 6.48 -7.67 5.78
C ALA A 43 5.04 -8.13 5.45
N MET A 44 4.72 -9.41 5.66
CA MET A 44 3.37 -9.95 5.51
C MET A 44 2.41 -9.43 6.58
N GLU A 45 2.91 -9.12 7.77
CA GLU A 45 2.16 -8.43 8.82
C GLU A 45 1.98 -6.93 8.51
N LYS A 46 2.92 -6.35 7.76
CA LYS A 46 2.94 -4.94 7.33
C LYS A 46 2.51 -4.73 5.87
N PRO A 47 1.28 -5.10 5.54
CA PRO A 47 0.44 -4.09 4.94
C PRO A 47 -0.62 -3.76 5.98
N GLU A 48 -0.32 -2.77 6.82
CA GLU A 48 -1.39 -2.05 7.50
C GLU A 48 -2.38 -1.60 6.42
N PRO A 49 -3.68 -1.86 6.56
CA PRO A 49 -4.65 -1.43 5.56
C PRO A 49 -4.50 0.09 5.37
N ASN A 50 -4.08 0.49 4.17
CA ASN A 50 -3.76 1.88 3.81
C ASN A 50 -4.90 2.88 4.11
N ILE A 51 -6.11 2.38 4.29
CA ILE A 51 -7.29 3.12 4.70
C ILE A 51 -8.05 2.21 5.66
N SER A 52 -8.19 2.61 6.92
CA SER A 52 -9.12 1.93 7.84
C SER A 52 -10.53 2.04 7.25
N ARG A 53 -11.34 0.97 7.30
CA ARG A 53 -12.75 1.03 6.85
C ARG A 53 -13.47 2.24 7.46
N THR A 54 -13.15 2.56 8.71
CA THR A 54 -13.65 3.75 9.41
C THR A 54 -13.30 5.06 8.72
N GLU A 55 -12.08 5.21 8.16
CA GLU A 55 -11.69 6.43 7.44
C GLU A 55 -12.38 6.54 6.07
N TYR A 56 -12.59 5.41 5.39
CA TYR A 56 -13.36 5.38 4.15
C TYR A 56 -14.80 5.83 4.38
N ASP A 57 -15.46 5.26 5.40
CA ASP A 57 -16.84 5.62 5.76
C ASP A 57 -16.93 7.10 6.16
N LEU A 58 -15.97 7.61 6.96
CA LEU A 58 -15.92 9.01 7.36
C LEU A 58 -15.73 9.95 6.16
N LYS A 59 -14.88 9.58 5.20
CA LYS A 59 -14.67 10.38 3.99
C LYS A 59 -15.88 10.34 3.06
N ASP A 60 -16.56 9.21 2.91
CA ASP A 60 -17.77 9.10 2.09
C ASP A 60 -18.90 9.97 2.65
N GLU A 61 -19.11 9.93 3.98
CA GLU A 61 -20.09 10.76 4.66
C GLU A 61 -19.79 12.25 4.49
N LEU A 62 -18.54 12.68 4.72
CA LEU A 62 -18.12 14.08 4.58
C LEU A 62 -18.27 14.60 3.16
N ILE A 63 -17.88 13.80 2.16
CA ILE A 63 -18.01 14.18 0.74
C ILE A 63 -19.49 14.31 0.39
N ARG A 64 -20.32 13.35 0.81
CA ARG A 64 -21.77 13.40 0.56
C ARG A 64 -22.42 14.62 1.21
N GLN A 65 -22.07 14.92 2.47
CA GLN A 65 -22.59 16.10 3.16
C GLN A 65 -22.20 17.40 2.44
N THR A 66 -20.92 17.54 2.08
CA THR A 66 -20.42 18.73 1.37
C THR A 66 -21.14 18.92 0.02
N ILE A 67 -21.46 17.84 -0.67
CA ILE A 67 -22.22 17.89 -1.94
C ILE A 67 -23.67 18.35 -1.70
N MET A 68 -24.31 17.94 -0.61
CA MET A 68 -25.66 18.40 -0.27
C MET A 68 -25.67 19.89 0.13
N ASP A 69 -24.71 20.30 0.95
CA ASP A 69 -24.57 21.69 1.40
C ASP A 69 -24.31 22.63 0.21
N THR A 70 -23.42 22.24 -0.70
CA THR A 70 -23.14 23.06 -1.90
C THR A 70 -24.33 23.15 -2.86
N GLN A 71 -25.18 22.11 -2.96
CA GLN A 71 -26.43 22.19 -3.72
C GLN A 71 -27.43 23.16 -3.09
N GLU A 72 -27.62 23.10 -1.77
CA GLU A 72 -28.50 24.02 -1.05
C GLU A 72 -28.01 25.48 -1.20
N ASP A 73 -26.70 25.70 -1.13
CA ASP A 73 -26.11 27.02 -1.34
C ASP A 73 -26.33 27.54 -2.76
N VAL A 74 -26.26 26.69 -3.78
CA VAL A 74 -26.58 27.07 -5.17
C VAL A 74 -28.04 27.46 -5.32
N ASP A 75 -28.96 26.71 -4.71
CA ASP A 75 -30.39 27.03 -4.77
C ASP A 75 -30.71 28.38 -4.11
N LYS A 76 -30.09 28.67 -2.95
CA LYS A 76 -30.22 29.98 -2.29
C LYS A 76 -29.68 31.13 -3.15
N ILE A 77 -28.52 30.92 -3.79
CA ILE A 77 -27.94 31.91 -4.70
C ILE A 77 -28.89 32.19 -5.86
N LEU A 78 -29.53 31.17 -6.43
CA LEU A 78 -30.51 31.34 -7.51
C LEU A 78 -31.74 32.14 -7.05
N GLU A 79 -32.25 31.88 -5.84
CA GLU A 79 -33.36 32.64 -5.27
C GLU A 79 -32.99 34.12 -5.08
N ASP A 80 -31.81 34.39 -4.52
CA ASP A 80 -31.33 35.75 -4.30
C ASP A 80 -31.06 36.49 -5.62
N LEU A 81 -30.56 35.79 -6.65
CA LEU A 81 -30.45 36.34 -8.00
C LEU A 81 -31.82 36.73 -8.57
N GLY A 82 -32.85 35.91 -8.37
CA GLY A 82 -34.22 36.24 -8.78
C GLY A 82 -34.75 37.51 -8.11
N LYS A 83 -34.50 37.68 -6.80
CA LYS A 83 -34.87 38.91 -6.06
C LYS A 83 -34.10 40.12 -6.53
N ILE A 84 -32.82 39.96 -6.89
CA ILE A 84 -31.99 41.05 -7.45
C ILE A 84 -32.55 41.48 -8.81
N ASP A 85 -32.93 40.53 -9.67
CA ASP A 85 -33.53 40.83 -10.97
C ASP A 85 -34.86 41.56 -10.84
N GLU A 86 -35.74 41.11 -9.93
CA GLU A 86 -37.01 41.79 -9.63
C GLU A 86 -36.79 43.24 -9.16
N ARG A 87 -35.86 43.46 -8.22
CA ARG A 87 -35.52 44.81 -7.74
C ARG A 87 -34.92 45.69 -8.84
N LEU A 88 -34.07 45.13 -9.69
CA LEU A 88 -33.50 45.84 -10.84
C LEU A 88 -34.58 46.24 -11.84
N TYR A 89 -35.53 45.35 -12.11
CA TYR A 89 -36.68 45.61 -12.96
C TYR A 89 -37.53 46.78 -12.42
N ASP A 90 -37.85 46.77 -11.12
CA ASP A 90 -38.61 47.85 -10.48
C ASP A 90 -37.89 49.20 -10.51
N ILE A 91 -36.57 49.21 -10.34
CA ILE A 91 -35.76 50.43 -10.45
C ILE A 91 -35.74 50.95 -11.89
N GLN A 92 -35.64 50.06 -12.89
CA GLN A 92 -35.68 50.45 -14.31
C GLN A 92 -37.07 50.95 -14.74
N LYS A 93 -38.14 50.37 -14.22
CA LYS A 93 -39.53 50.76 -14.52
C LYS A 93 -39.92 52.12 -13.93
N ASN A 94 -39.30 52.51 -12.81
CA ASN A 94 -39.51 53.80 -12.16
C ASN A 94 -38.61 54.93 -12.71
N ARG A 95 -37.88 54.68 -13.80
CA ARG A 95 -37.13 55.67 -14.58
C ARG A 95 -37.90 56.07 -15.83
#